data_AF-A0A967RIN1-F1
#
_entry.id   AF-A0A967RIN1-F1
#
_cell.length_a   1.000
_cell.length_b   1.000
_cell.length_c   1.000
_cell.angle_alpha   90.00
_cell.angle_beta   90.00
_cell.angle_gamma   90.00
#
_symmetry.space_group_name_H-M   'P 1'
#
loop_
_entity.id
_entity.type
_entity.pdbx_description
1 polymer ?
#
loop_
_entity_poly.entity_id
_entity_poly.type
_entity_poly.pdbx_seq_one_letter_code
_entity_poly.pdbx_strand_id
1 'polypeptide(L)'
;MDEPNKSASMGVRGRLLLAFLGISMFSLVAAASGLYSLSQVGGALNKITAQRVPEALSWLELSRRVESVVRAAPALLVVKTDNARIEVSEVITSQIEQLEPFLQRSGSYETEEEKTATADVVKFVADVTENLVSLDELVKKRLSIVALEEKRIRDLSRANSIAQRMLSPGERILDAQIADWSRNQESAGANQTSKEKMDLVNSIIGLIPQQRAALLVDSIHNDLLKISDADSPEQIDVLKFPLQKSLKELYEVSLVVSKRAKRRLAKQVAALEGLTVGPTSLSVIRKNELAVIAQAEELLAVNVRLSKFLTNRVDFLVNRAKSDIEKANLQAAAIQTLNRNILISIVALSLVSSFLIVWLYVGRNLIARLTA
;
A
#
# COMPACT_ATOMS: atom_id res chain seq x y z
N MET A 1 -62.62 64.03 -53.09
CA MET A 1 -62.96 64.90 -51.93
C MET A 1 -62.48 64.16 -50.70
N ASP A 2 -61.36 64.67 -50.19
CA ASP A 2 -60.59 64.14 -49.07
C ASP A 2 -61.35 64.31 -47.74
N GLU A 3 -61.47 63.23 -46.96
CA GLU A 3 -61.78 63.32 -45.54
C GLU A 3 -60.48 63.51 -44.74
N PRO A 4 -60.38 64.53 -43.86
CA PRO A 4 -59.21 64.73 -43.04
C PRO A 4 -59.20 63.74 -41.86
N ASN A 5 -58.12 62.96 -41.79
CA ASN A 5 -57.79 62.07 -40.69
C ASN A 5 -57.65 62.87 -39.37
N LYS A 6 -58.62 62.74 -38.45
CA LYS A 6 -58.56 63.31 -37.09
C LYS A 6 -57.50 62.58 -36.28
N SER A 7 -56.27 63.08 -36.29
CA SER A 7 -55.28 62.70 -35.28
C SER A 7 -55.79 63.18 -33.91
N ALA A 8 -56.17 62.26 -33.03
CA ALA A 8 -56.53 62.56 -31.65
C ALA A 8 -55.36 63.27 -30.96
N SER A 9 -55.47 64.59 -30.76
CA SER A 9 -54.42 65.37 -30.10
C SER A 9 -54.44 65.05 -28.61
N MET A 10 -53.53 64.18 -28.18
CA MET A 10 -53.35 63.80 -26.79
C MET A 10 -52.98 65.03 -25.93
N GLY A 11 -53.80 65.34 -24.92
CA GLY A 11 -53.59 66.47 -24.03
C GLY A 11 -52.28 66.39 -23.23
N VAL A 12 -51.82 67.53 -22.71
CA VAL A 12 -50.60 67.69 -21.89
C VAL A 12 -50.46 66.61 -20.82
N ARG A 13 -51.56 66.27 -20.13
CA ARG A 13 -51.59 65.21 -19.10
C ARG A 13 -51.31 63.81 -19.65
N GLY A 14 -51.87 63.46 -20.81
CA GLY A 14 -51.63 62.16 -21.45
C GLY A 14 -50.20 62.00 -21.96
N ARG A 15 -49.60 63.08 -22.46
CA ARG A 15 -48.19 63.10 -22.88
C ARG A 15 -47.21 62.93 -21.71
N LEU A 16 -47.48 63.57 -20.57
CA LEU A 16 -46.68 63.41 -19.36
C LEU A 16 -46.78 62.00 -18.77
N LEU A 17 -47.98 61.41 -18.74
CA LEU A 17 -48.18 60.03 -18.25
C LEU A 17 -47.47 59.00 -19.14
N LEU A 18 -47.51 59.15 -20.46
CA LEU A 18 -46.80 58.27 -21.40
C LEU A 18 -45.28 58.38 -21.27
N ALA A 19 -44.76 59.60 -21.08
CA ALA A 19 -43.33 59.83 -20.80
C ALA A 19 -42.89 59.17 -19.49
N PHE A 20 -43.68 59.33 -18.43
CA PHE A 20 -43.43 58.70 -17.14
C PHE A 20 -43.46 57.16 -17.23
N LEU A 21 -44.46 56.60 -17.91
CA LEU A 21 -44.55 55.15 -18.17
C LEU A 21 -43.32 54.63 -18.94
N GLY A 22 -42.86 55.35 -19.96
CA GLY A 22 -41.67 54.98 -20.71
C GLY A 22 -40.41 54.93 -19.83
N ILE A 23 -40.21 55.93 -18.97
CA ILE A 23 -39.06 55.96 -18.04
C ILE A 23 -39.17 54.84 -16.98
N SER A 24 -40.36 54.59 -16.44
CA SER A 24 -40.59 53.49 -15.49
C SER A 24 -40.36 52.11 -16.13
N MET A 25 -40.68 51.94 -17.41
CA MET A 25 -40.44 50.68 -18.14
C MET A 25 -38.95 50.35 -18.24
N PHE A 26 -38.09 51.35 -18.50
CA PHE A 26 -36.63 51.16 -18.49
C PHE A 26 -36.12 50.70 -17.12
N SER A 27 -36.66 51.25 -16.03
CA SER A 27 -36.32 50.82 -14.67
C SER A 27 -36.72 49.36 -14.41
N LEU A 28 -37.90 48.95 -14.87
CA LEU A 28 -38.37 47.57 -14.71
C LEU A 28 -37.51 46.57 -15.51
N VAL A 29 -37.15 46.90 -16.75
CA VAL A 29 -36.26 46.07 -17.57
C VAL A 29 -34.86 45.98 -16.98
N ALA A 30 -34.33 47.10 -16.46
CA ALA A 30 -33.05 47.09 -15.75
C ALA A 30 -33.09 46.20 -14.49
N ALA A 31 -34.15 46.30 -13.69
CA ALA A 31 -34.34 45.46 -12.51
C ALA A 31 -34.47 43.97 -12.88
N ALA A 32 -35.27 43.63 -13.89
CA ALA A 32 -35.41 42.26 -14.38
C ALA A 32 -34.09 41.69 -14.91
N SER A 33 -33.33 42.48 -15.69
CA SER A 33 -32.01 42.10 -16.20
C SER A 33 -30.99 41.89 -15.07
N GLY A 34 -31.03 42.74 -14.03
CA GLY A 34 -30.18 42.60 -12.85
C GLY A 34 -30.49 41.33 -12.04
N LEU A 35 -31.78 41.04 -11.83
CA LEU A 35 -32.21 39.81 -11.13
C LEU A 35 -31.85 38.55 -11.93
N TYR A 36 -32.04 38.56 -13.25
CA TYR A 36 -31.63 37.47 -14.12
C TYR A 36 -30.11 37.23 -14.04
N SER A 37 -29.30 38.29 -14.12
CA SER A 37 -27.85 38.22 -13.96
C SER A 37 -27.44 37.59 -12.63
N LEU A 38 -28.08 38.00 -11.53
CA LEU A 38 -27.77 37.51 -10.20
C LEU A 38 -28.09 36.02 -10.06
N SER A 39 -29.20 35.56 -10.64
CA SER A 39 -29.58 34.14 -10.62
C SER A 39 -28.59 33.26 -11.39
N GLN A 40 -28.05 33.73 -12.51
CA GLN A 40 -27.12 32.97 -13.35
C GLN A 40 -25.72 32.90 -12.72
N VAL A 41 -25.24 34.01 -12.14
CA VAL A 41 -24.01 34.02 -11.35
C VAL A 41 -24.16 33.14 -10.10
N GLY A 42 -25.30 33.21 -9.41
CA GLY A 42 -25.60 32.35 -8.26
C GLY A 42 -25.58 30.86 -8.61
N GLY A 43 -26.14 30.47 -9.76
CA GLY A 43 -26.09 29.09 -10.27
C GLY A 43 -24.67 28.60 -10.54
N ALA A 44 -23.84 29.41 -11.19
CA ALA A 44 -22.43 29.08 -11.45
C ALA A 44 -21.62 28.97 -10.16
N LEU A 45 -21.80 29.92 -9.24
CA LEU A 45 -21.11 29.92 -7.94
C LEU A 45 -21.51 28.71 -7.09
N ASN A 46 -22.79 28.32 -7.13
CA ASN A 46 -23.30 27.14 -6.43
C ASN A 46 -22.72 25.85 -7.03
N LYS A 47 -22.67 25.70 -8.36
CA LYS A 47 -22.04 24.54 -9.02
C LYS A 47 -20.56 24.40 -8.65
N ILE A 48 -19.83 25.52 -8.61
CA ILE A 48 -18.41 25.53 -8.22
C ILE A 48 -18.25 25.17 -6.74
N THR A 49 -18.93 25.90 -5.86
CA THR A 49 -18.68 25.88 -4.41
C THR A 49 -19.33 24.68 -3.73
N ALA A 50 -20.52 24.26 -4.17
CA ALA A 50 -21.28 23.20 -3.52
C ALA A 50 -21.07 21.81 -4.16
N GLN A 51 -20.54 21.73 -5.39
CA GLN A 51 -20.35 20.45 -6.09
C GLN A 51 -18.89 20.19 -6.45
N ARG A 52 -18.29 21.01 -7.33
CA ARG A 52 -16.98 20.68 -7.93
C ARG A 52 -15.79 20.78 -6.97
N VAL A 53 -15.77 21.78 -6.08
CA VAL A 53 -14.68 21.92 -5.08
C VAL A 53 -14.71 20.77 -4.05
N PRO A 54 -15.83 20.46 -3.37
CA PRO A 54 -15.89 19.33 -2.44
C PRO A 54 -15.60 17.97 -3.09
N GLU A 55 -16.04 17.76 -4.34
CA GLU A 55 -15.77 16.55 -5.10
C GLU A 55 -14.26 16.35 -5.33
N ALA A 56 -13.57 17.36 -5.84
CA ALA A 56 -12.12 17.30 -6.04
C ALA A 56 -11.34 17.03 -4.74
N LEU A 57 -11.75 17.66 -3.64
CA LEU A 57 -11.13 17.43 -2.32
C LEU A 57 -11.35 16.00 -1.83
N SER A 58 -12.54 15.43 -2.06
CA SER A 58 -12.84 14.06 -1.66
C SER A 58 -11.99 13.02 -2.42
N TRP A 59 -11.75 13.23 -3.72
CA TRP A 59 -10.85 12.38 -4.50
C TRP A 59 -9.41 12.46 -3.99
N LEU A 60 -8.92 13.66 -3.68
CA LEU A 60 -7.58 13.85 -3.13
C LEU A 60 -7.43 13.21 -1.75
N GLU A 61 -8.44 13.34 -0.89
CA GLU A 61 -8.45 12.71 0.43
C GLU A 61 -8.44 11.18 0.32
N LEU A 62 -9.24 10.61 -0.59
CA LEU A 62 -9.23 9.17 -0.89
C LEU A 62 -7.83 8.71 -1.32
N SER A 63 -7.21 9.39 -2.28
CA SER A 63 -5.85 9.06 -2.74
C SER A 63 -4.85 9.07 -1.57
N ARG A 64 -4.87 10.12 -0.75
CA ARG A 64 -3.97 10.26 0.40
C ARG A 64 -4.18 9.16 1.45
N ARG A 65 -5.44 8.76 1.69
CA ARG A 65 -5.76 7.68 2.63
C ARG A 65 -5.29 6.32 2.10
N VAL A 66 -5.50 6.02 0.82
CA VAL A 66 -4.99 4.79 0.20
C VAL A 66 -3.46 4.74 0.24
N GLU A 67 -2.78 5.86 -0.10
CA GLU A 67 -1.32 5.95 0.03
C GLU A 67 -0.84 5.68 1.46
N SER A 68 -1.58 6.15 2.47
CA SER A 68 -1.29 5.88 3.88
C SER A 68 -1.43 4.39 4.22
N VAL A 69 -2.51 3.75 3.75
CA VAL A 69 -2.74 2.31 3.93
C VAL A 69 -1.62 1.50 3.29
N VAL A 70 -1.28 1.80 2.02
CA VAL A 70 -0.20 1.13 1.29
C VAL A 70 1.16 1.33 1.97
N ARG A 71 1.40 2.49 2.58
CA ARG A 71 2.63 2.75 3.36
C ARG A 71 2.67 1.97 4.68
N ALA A 72 1.53 1.69 5.29
CA ALA A 72 1.44 0.90 6.52
C ALA A 72 1.52 -0.62 6.27
N ALA A 73 1.10 -1.08 5.09
CA ALA A 73 1.02 -2.50 4.74
C ALA A 73 2.32 -3.34 4.98
N PRO A 74 3.54 -2.84 4.71
CA PRO A 74 4.78 -3.59 4.99
C PRO A 74 4.97 -3.96 6.46
N ALA A 75 4.32 -3.24 7.39
CA ALA A 75 4.37 -3.55 8.81
C ALA A 75 3.81 -4.95 9.12
N LEU A 76 2.85 -5.46 8.34
CA LEU A 76 2.33 -6.81 8.48
C LEU A 76 3.40 -7.88 8.23
N LEU A 77 4.34 -7.65 7.32
CA LEU A 77 5.31 -8.67 6.94
C LEU A 77 6.40 -8.89 8.00
N VAL A 78 6.76 -7.83 8.74
CA VAL A 78 7.86 -7.82 9.71
C VAL A 78 7.48 -8.31 11.11
N VAL A 79 6.19 -8.52 11.37
CA VAL A 79 5.69 -9.05 12.65
C VAL A 79 6.26 -10.43 12.95
N LYS A 80 6.35 -10.74 14.25
CA LYS A 80 6.93 -12.00 14.76
C LYS A 80 5.92 -12.88 15.50
N THR A 81 4.74 -12.36 15.80
CA THR A 81 3.72 -13.07 16.57
C THR A 81 2.34 -12.85 15.97
N ASP A 82 1.44 -13.79 16.22
CA ASP A 82 0.07 -13.71 15.71
C ASP A 82 -0.69 -12.53 16.32
N ASN A 83 -0.52 -12.29 17.64
CA ASN A 83 -1.10 -11.13 18.31
C ASN A 83 -0.66 -9.80 17.68
N ALA A 84 0.63 -9.65 17.36
CA ALA A 84 1.13 -8.43 16.72
C ALA A 84 0.56 -8.25 15.31
N ARG A 85 0.33 -9.34 14.57
CA ARG A 85 -0.29 -9.22 13.24
C ARG A 85 -1.78 -8.94 13.31
N ILE A 86 -2.49 -9.43 14.33
CA ILE A 86 -3.89 -9.05 14.58
C ILE A 86 -3.98 -7.55 14.84
N GLU A 87 -3.15 -7.01 15.74
CA GLU A 87 -3.13 -5.57 16.05
C GLU A 87 -2.87 -4.70 14.80
N VAL A 88 -1.86 -5.05 13.99
CA VAL A 88 -1.56 -4.33 12.76
C VAL A 88 -2.68 -4.48 11.71
N SER A 89 -3.27 -5.68 11.60
CA SER A 89 -4.36 -5.97 10.66
C SER A 89 -5.64 -5.21 11.04
N GLU A 90 -5.97 -5.09 12.31
CA GLU A 90 -7.09 -4.27 12.80
C GLU A 90 -6.89 -2.79 12.46
N VAL A 91 -5.69 -2.25 12.64
CA VAL A 91 -5.37 -0.87 12.27
C VAL A 91 -5.56 -0.64 10.76
N ILE A 92 -5.07 -1.57 9.93
CA ILE A 92 -5.23 -1.48 8.46
C ILE A 92 -6.70 -1.60 8.07
N THR A 93 -7.43 -2.54 8.67
CA THR A 93 -8.86 -2.76 8.40
C THR A 93 -9.68 -1.51 8.75
N SER A 94 -9.41 -0.89 9.90
CA SER A 94 -10.06 0.37 10.28
C SER A 94 -9.78 1.51 9.29
N GLN A 95 -8.56 1.58 8.73
CA GLN A 95 -8.25 2.56 7.69
C GLN A 95 -8.98 2.28 6.38
N ILE A 96 -9.18 1.01 6.03
CA ILE A 96 -9.94 0.59 4.84
C ILE A 96 -11.44 0.89 5.02
N GLU A 97 -12.02 0.63 6.19
CA GLU A 97 -13.42 0.96 6.50
C GLU A 97 -13.70 2.46 6.34
N GLN A 98 -12.72 3.32 6.69
CA GLN A 98 -12.81 4.76 6.48
C GLN A 98 -12.81 5.17 4.99
N LEU A 99 -12.49 4.26 4.05
CA LEU A 99 -12.56 4.51 2.61
C LEU A 99 -13.97 4.29 2.05
N GLU A 100 -14.79 3.47 2.71
CA GLU A 100 -16.11 3.06 2.22
C GLU A 100 -17.04 4.24 1.86
N PRO A 101 -17.13 5.33 2.66
CA PRO A 101 -17.96 6.48 2.33
C PRO A 101 -17.58 7.16 1.00
N PHE A 102 -16.31 7.07 0.59
CA PHE A 102 -15.83 7.63 -0.67
C PHE A 102 -16.21 6.75 -1.87
N LEU A 103 -16.44 5.45 -1.67
CA LEU A 103 -16.78 4.48 -2.71
C LEU A 103 -18.29 4.42 -3.00
N GLN A 104 -19.13 4.72 -2.01
CA GLN A 104 -20.60 4.68 -2.15
C GLN A 104 -21.17 5.91 -2.88
N ARG A 105 -20.34 6.90 -3.23
CA ARG A 105 -20.78 8.10 -3.92
C ARG A 105 -20.96 7.83 -5.41
N SER A 106 -22.20 7.58 -5.83
CA SER A 106 -22.57 7.68 -7.25
C SER A 106 -22.48 9.15 -7.68
N GLY A 107 -21.52 9.46 -8.55
CA GLY A 107 -21.31 10.80 -9.06
C GLY A 107 -22.41 11.21 -10.05
N SER A 108 -22.69 12.52 -10.14
CA SER A 108 -23.36 13.09 -11.31
C SER A 108 -22.32 13.26 -12.41
N TYR A 109 -22.16 12.26 -13.26
CA TYR A 109 -21.17 12.27 -14.33
C TYR A 109 -21.60 13.20 -15.46
N GLU A 110 -20.73 14.13 -15.87
CA GLU A 110 -20.99 14.99 -17.03
C GLU A 110 -20.44 14.35 -18.33
N THR A 111 -19.52 13.40 -18.23
CA THR A 111 -18.89 12.72 -19.38
C THR A 111 -18.64 11.23 -19.14
N GLU A 112 -18.62 10.42 -20.21
CA GLU A 112 -18.25 8.99 -20.09
C GLU A 112 -16.80 8.78 -19.63
N GLU A 113 -15.89 9.71 -19.96
CA GLU A 113 -14.49 9.68 -19.50
C GLU A 113 -14.38 9.81 -17.96
N GLU A 114 -15.20 10.69 -17.36
CA GLU A 114 -15.29 10.89 -15.90
C GLU A 114 -15.86 9.65 -15.21
N LYS A 115 -16.88 9.04 -15.82
CA LYS A 115 -17.48 7.80 -15.33
C LYS A 115 -16.51 6.62 -15.37
N THR A 116 -15.74 6.45 -16.46
CA THR A 116 -14.68 5.43 -16.53
C THR A 116 -13.59 5.70 -15.51
N ALA A 117 -13.16 6.97 -15.37
CA ALA A 117 -12.16 7.37 -14.39
C ALA A 117 -12.58 7.04 -12.94
N THR A 118 -13.83 7.33 -12.57
CA THR A 118 -14.38 6.98 -11.26
C THR A 118 -14.47 5.46 -11.07
N ALA A 119 -14.91 4.71 -12.09
CA ALA A 119 -14.96 3.26 -12.02
C ALA A 119 -13.57 2.63 -11.82
N ASP A 120 -12.54 3.15 -12.49
CA ASP A 120 -11.15 2.74 -12.32
C ASP A 120 -10.66 2.98 -10.88
N VAL A 121 -10.98 4.15 -10.31
CA VAL A 121 -10.64 4.48 -8.91
C VAL A 121 -11.27 3.47 -7.95
N VAL A 122 -12.57 3.22 -8.07
CA VAL A 122 -13.30 2.27 -7.20
C VAL A 122 -12.70 0.87 -7.33
N LYS A 123 -12.41 0.44 -8.56
CA LYS A 123 -11.76 -0.85 -8.81
C LYS A 123 -10.38 -0.93 -8.15
N PHE A 124 -9.54 0.09 -8.28
CA PHE A 124 -8.20 0.07 -7.66
C PHE A 124 -8.26 0.02 -6.13
N VAL A 125 -9.22 0.70 -5.50
CA VAL A 125 -9.40 0.61 -4.05
C VAL A 125 -9.83 -0.81 -3.64
N ALA A 126 -10.71 -1.45 -4.41
CA ALA A 126 -11.10 -2.84 -4.18
C ALA A 126 -9.91 -3.80 -4.34
N ASP A 127 -9.13 -3.66 -5.43
CA ASP A 127 -7.94 -4.46 -5.69
C ASP A 127 -6.90 -4.33 -4.56
N VAL A 128 -6.65 -3.10 -4.06
CA VAL A 128 -5.75 -2.87 -2.91
C VAL A 128 -6.29 -3.55 -1.65
N THR A 129 -7.58 -3.45 -1.39
CA THR A 129 -8.23 -4.06 -0.23
C THR A 129 -8.10 -5.58 -0.25
N GLU A 130 -8.40 -6.21 -1.39
CA GLU A 130 -8.28 -7.67 -1.58
C GLU A 130 -6.82 -8.14 -1.41
N ASN A 131 -5.87 -7.39 -1.95
CA ASN A 131 -4.45 -7.69 -1.78
C ASN A 131 -4.00 -7.61 -0.31
N LEU A 132 -4.56 -6.68 0.48
CA LEU A 132 -4.23 -6.55 1.91
C LEU A 132 -4.79 -7.72 2.74
N VAL A 133 -5.99 -8.19 2.41
CA VAL A 133 -6.54 -9.42 3.02
C VAL A 133 -5.67 -10.63 2.67
N SER A 134 -5.27 -10.74 1.40
CA SER A 134 -4.37 -11.81 0.95
C SER A 134 -3.00 -11.75 1.62
N LEU A 135 -2.46 -10.54 1.81
CA LEU A 135 -1.21 -10.29 2.52
C LEU A 135 -1.32 -10.74 3.99
N ASP A 136 -2.43 -10.42 4.67
CA ASP A 136 -2.66 -10.90 6.02
C ASP A 136 -2.63 -12.44 6.05
N GLU A 137 -3.38 -13.15 5.22
CA GLU A 137 -3.37 -14.62 5.20
C GLU A 137 -1.99 -15.23 4.90
N LEU A 138 -1.20 -14.61 4.02
CA LEU A 138 0.20 -15.01 3.78
C LEU A 138 1.06 -14.86 5.05
N VAL A 139 0.90 -13.79 5.82
CA VAL A 139 1.60 -13.61 7.10
C VAL A 139 1.15 -14.65 8.15
N LYS A 140 -0.14 -15.03 8.16
CA LYS A 140 -0.77 -16.25 8.73
C LYS A 140 0.11 -17.45 8.55
N LYS A 141 0.24 -17.78 7.28
CA LYS A 141 1.00 -18.93 6.84
C LYS A 141 2.46 -18.81 7.25
N ARG A 142 3.10 -17.66 7.06
CA ARG A 142 4.50 -17.42 7.46
C ARG A 142 4.73 -17.68 8.94
N LEU A 143 3.92 -17.10 9.82
CA LEU A 143 4.05 -17.28 11.28
C LEU A 143 3.86 -18.76 11.69
N SER A 144 2.95 -19.48 11.04
CA SER A 144 2.79 -20.93 11.28
C SER A 144 4.02 -21.75 10.86
N ILE A 145 4.67 -21.35 9.76
CA ILE A 145 5.91 -21.97 9.26
C ILE A 145 7.05 -21.70 10.24
N VAL A 146 7.21 -20.45 10.70
CA VAL A 146 8.22 -20.06 11.70
C VAL A 146 8.02 -20.83 13.01
N ALA A 147 6.79 -20.97 13.50
CA ALA A 147 6.51 -21.75 14.71
C ALA A 147 6.91 -23.24 14.56
N LEU A 148 6.71 -23.80 13.36
CA LEU A 148 7.18 -25.15 13.04
C LEU A 148 8.71 -25.22 12.97
N GLU A 149 9.36 -24.23 12.35
CA GLU A 149 10.80 -24.10 12.28
C GLU A 149 11.43 -24.06 13.67
N GLU A 150 10.95 -23.19 14.56
CA GLU A 150 11.42 -23.09 15.94
C GLU A 150 11.30 -24.43 16.68
N LYS A 151 10.22 -25.17 16.45
CA LYS A 151 10.06 -26.52 17.00
C LYS A 151 11.15 -27.47 16.48
N ARG A 152 11.47 -27.42 15.19
CA ARG A 152 12.53 -28.24 14.58
C ARG A 152 13.92 -27.82 15.02
N ILE A 153 14.18 -26.54 15.23
CA ILE A 153 15.43 -26.04 15.82
C ILE A 153 15.57 -26.56 17.26
N ARG A 154 14.50 -26.57 18.06
CA ARG A 154 14.53 -27.19 19.40
C ARG A 154 14.81 -28.70 19.35
N ASP A 155 14.21 -29.41 18.39
CA ASP A 155 14.49 -30.84 18.15
C ASP A 155 15.98 -31.05 17.77
N LEU A 156 16.53 -30.17 16.92
CA LEU A 156 17.94 -30.17 16.52
C LEU A 156 18.88 -29.93 17.71
N SER A 157 18.63 -28.90 18.53
CA SER A 157 19.44 -28.62 19.74
C SER A 157 19.39 -29.80 20.71
N ARG A 158 18.24 -30.45 20.85
CA ARG A 158 18.10 -31.65 21.69
C ARG A 158 18.92 -32.81 21.14
N ALA A 159 18.81 -33.12 19.84
CA ALA A 159 19.59 -34.17 19.19
C ALA A 159 21.10 -33.92 19.36
N ASN A 160 21.54 -32.69 19.12
CA ASN A 160 22.94 -32.30 19.30
C ASN A 160 23.41 -32.53 20.76
N SER A 161 22.64 -32.06 21.75
CA SER A 161 22.99 -32.24 23.17
C SER A 161 23.08 -33.71 23.60
N ILE A 162 22.23 -34.59 23.04
CA ILE A 162 22.25 -36.03 23.35
C ILE A 162 23.47 -36.69 22.70
N ALA A 163 23.78 -36.33 21.46
CA ALA A 163 24.96 -36.82 20.76
C ALA A 163 26.24 -36.38 21.49
N GLN A 164 26.36 -35.12 21.87
CA GLN A 164 27.50 -34.59 22.64
C GLN A 164 27.70 -35.31 23.98
N ARG A 165 26.63 -35.49 24.78
CA ARG A 165 26.71 -36.25 26.04
C ARG A 165 27.09 -37.71 25.85
N MET A 166 26.78 -38.29 24.70
CA MET A 166 27.14 -39.66 24.37
C MET A 166 28.60 -39.79 23.98
N LEU A 167 29.15 -38.81 23.26
CA LEU A 167 30.48 -38.86 22.66
C LEU A 167 31.58 -38.31 23.58
N SER A 168 31.26 -37.35 24.45
CA SER A 168 32.24 -36.71 25.35
C SER A 168 33.01 -37.63 26.30
N PRO A 169 32.49 -38.78 26.77
CA PRO A 169 33.33 -39.71 27.53
C PRO A 169 34.42 -40.34 26.65
N GLY A 170 34.10 -40.65 25.39
CA GLY A 170 35.04 -41.23 24.44
C GLY A 170 36.17 -40.27 24.09
N GLU A 171 35.85 -38.99 23.92
CA GLU A 171 36.84 -37.92 23.68
C GLU A 171 37.81 -37.78 24.86
N ARG A 172 37.29 -37.66 26.09
CA ARG A 172 38.15 -37.57 27.29
C ARG A 172 39.06 -38.78 27.48
N ILE A 173 38.54 -39.97 27.17
CA ILE A 173 39.32 -41.22 27.24
C ILE A 173 40.41 -41.22 26.16
N LEU A 174 40.09 -40.77 24.95
CA LEU A 174 41.05 -40.67 23.84
C LEU A 174 42.16 -39.68 24.16
N ASP A 175 41.82 -38.48 24.64
CA ASP A 175 42.80 -37.45 25.03
C ASP A 175 43.74 -37.95 26.13
N ALA A 176 43.19 -38.63 27.14
CA ALA A 176 43.98 -39.24 28.21
C ALA A 176 44.95 -40.32 27.67
N GLN A 177 44.47 -41.20 26.79
CA GLN A 177 45.29 -42.27 26.20
C GLN A 177 46.37 -41.74 25.24
N ILE A 178 46.09 -40.69 24.48
CA ILE A 178 47.08 -40.01 23.63
C ILE A 178 48.17 -39.37 24.51
N ALA A 179 47.76 -38.71 25.60
CA ALA A 179 48.71 -38.12 26.54
C ALA A 179 49.59 -39.19 27.23
N ASP A 180 49.00 -40.32 27.62
CA ASP A 180 49.75 -41.47 28.15
C ASP A 180 50.74 -42.03 27.12
N TRP A 181 50.31 -42.19 25.87
CA TRP A 181 51.18 -42.66 24.79
C TRP A 181 52.37 -41.73 24.53
N SER A 182 52.14 -40.41 24.52
CA SER A 182 53.19 -39.40 24.35
C SER A 182 54.20 -39.44 25.50
N ARG A 183 53.74 -39.49 26.75
CA ARG A 183 54.60 -39.60 27.94
C ARG A 183 55.47 -40.86 27.92
N ASN A 184 54.92 -41.98 27.46
CA ASN A 184 55.61 -43.26 27.40
C ASN A 184 56.62 -43.36 26.23
N GLN A 185 56.55 -42.47 25.23
CA GLN A 185 57.61 -42.33 24.22
C GLN A 185 58.81 -41.51 24.73
N GLU A 186 58.55 -40.46 25.51
CA GLU A 186 59.61 -39.60 26.07
C GLU A 186 60.39 -40.30 27.20
N SER A 187 59.74 -41.17 27.97
CA SER A 187 60.39 -42.01 28.98
C SER A 187 61.04 -43.24 28.34
N ALA A 188 62.29 -43.11 27.90
CA ALA A 188 63.08 -44.16 27.25
C ALA A 188 63.39 -45.42 28.12
N GLY A 189 62.77 -45.61 29.29
CA GLY A 189 63.17 -46.64 30.26
C GLY A 189 62.06 -47.27 31.11
N ALA A 190 60.77 -47.05 30.84
CA ALA A 190 59.70 -47.63 31.66
C ALA A 190 59.38 -49.08 31.24
N ASN A 191 59.28 -49.97 32.23
CA ASN A 191 59.02 -51.43 32.19
C ASN A 191 57.69 -51.86 31.52
N GLN A 192 57.23 -51.18 30.48
CA GLN A 192 55.98 -51.51 29.79
C GLN A 192 56.23 -52.57 28.73
N THR A 193 55.49 -53.66 28.81
CA THR A 193 55.60 -54.78 27.88
C THR A 193 55.15 -54.35 26.48
N SER A 194 55.70 -54.97 25.43
CA SER A 194 55.25 -54.75 24.05
C SER A 194 53.74 -54.99 23.87
N LYS A 195 53.14 -55.81 24.74
CA LYS A 195 51.71 -56.12 24.76
C LYS A 195 50.87 -54.94 25.25
N GLU A 196 51.26 -54.31 26.36
CA GLU A 196 50.56 -53.13 26.90
C GLU A 196 50.60 -51.93 25.93
N LYS A 197 51.73 -51.74 25.23
CA LYS A 197 51.84 -50.72 24.17
C LYS A 197 50.89 -51.01 23.01
N MET A 198 50.80 -52.28 22.59
CA MET A 198 49.89 -52.70 21.52
C MET A 198 48.42 -52.56 21.92
N ASP A 199 48.08 -52.88 23.18
CA ASP A 199 46.73 -52.75 23.71
C ASP A 199 46.29 -51.28 23.79
N LEU A 200 47.20 -50.36 24.19
CA LEU A 200 46.95 -48.92 24.18
C LEU A 200 46.70 -48.40 22.76
N VAL A 201 47.55 -48.78 21.79
CA VAL A 201 47.39 -48.40 20.37
C VAL A 201 46.06 -48.91 19.81
N ASN A 202 45.70 -50.17 20.07
CA ASN A 202 44.42 -50.75 19.64
C ASN A 202 43.21 -50.02 20.26
N SER A 203 43.32 -49.61 21.52
CA SER A 203 42.28 -48.83 22.21
C SER A 203 42.12 -47.43 21.61
N ILE A 204 43.23 -46.73 21.31
CA ILE A 204 43.21 -45.42 20.62
C ILE A 204 42.54 -45.56 19.24
N ILE A 205 42.96 -46.55 18.44
CA ILE A 205 42.39 -46.80 17.11
C ILE A 205 40.88 -47.05 17.20
N GLY A 206 40.40 -47.76 18.22
CA GLY A 206 38.98 -48.03 18.45
C GLY A 206 38.13 -46.80 18.80
N LEU A 207 38.75 -45.69 19.19
CA LEU A 207 38.07 -44.44 19.57
C LEU A 207 38.03 -43.40 18.44
N ILE A 208 38.91 -43.49 17.43
CA ILE A 208 38.93 -42.58 16.27
C ILE A 208 37.55 -42.42 15.61
N PRO A 209 36.77 -43.49 15.35
CA PRO A 209 35.44 -43.33 14.75
C PRO A 209 34.48 -42.52 15.63
N GLN A 210 34.60 -42.60 16.96
CA GLN A 210 33.74 -41.83 17.87
C GLN A 210 34.07 -40.34 17.83
N GLN A 211 35.36 -39.98 17.77
CA GLN A 211 35.79 -38.59 17.58
C GLN A 211 35.31 -38.04 16.23
N ARG A 212 35.42 -38.84 15.16
CA ARG A 212 34.92 -38.45 13.84
C ARG A 212 33.40 -38.21 13.86
N ALA A 213 32.65 -39.05 14.56
CA ALA A 213 31.21 -38.86 14.75
C ALA A 213 30.88 -37.54 15.45
N ALA A 214 31.67 -37.13 16.46
CA ALA A 214 31.43 -35.88 17.18
C ALA A 214 31.60 -34.65 16.27
N LEU A 215 32.70 -34.61 15.52
CA LEU A 215 32.95 -33.54 14.53
C LEU A 215 31.86 -33.45 13.47
N LEU A 216 31.37 -34.60 12.98
CA LEU A 216 30.31 -34.66 11.99
C LEU A 216 28.96 -34.19 12.56
N VAL A 217 28.65 -34.56 13.80
CA VAL A 217 27.43 -34.08 14.50
C VAL A 217 27.46 -32.57 14.63
N ASP A 218 28.58 -31.98 15.04
CA ASP A 218 28.73 -30.52 15.16
C ASP A 218 28.64 -29.82 13.81
N SER A 219 29.28 -30.37 12.78
CA SER A 219 29.17 -29.85 11.41
C SER A 219 27.72 -29.86 10.93
N ILE A 220 27.01 -30.99 11.08
CA ILE A 220 25.59 -31.13 10.68
C ILE A 220 24.72 -30.14 11.45
N HIS A 221 24.96 -29.98 12.76
CA HIS A 221 24.24 -29.02 13.59
C HIS A 221 24.41 -27.58 13.05
N ASN A 222 25.65 -27.16 12.82
CA ASN A 222 25.96 -25.84 12.32
C ASN A 222 25.42 -25.60 10.90
N ASP A 223 25.50 -26.59 10.01
CA ASP A 223 25.01 -26.47 8.65
C ASP A 223 23.47 -26.39 8.61
N LEU A 224 22.77 -27.13 9.47
CA LEU A 224 21.31 -27.01 9.61
C LEU A 224 20.88 -25.66 10.18
N LEU A 225 21.65 -25.08 11.11
CA LEU A 225 21.40 -23.70 11.59
C LEU A 225 21.60 -22.69 10.46
N LYS A 226 22.70 -22.77 9.71
CA LYS A 226 22.94 -21.91 8.53
C LYS A 226 21.85 -22.03 7.47
N ILE A 227 21.30 -23.23 7.26
CA ILE A 227 20.17 -23.44 6.34
C ILE A 227 18.91 -22.76 6.84
N SER A 228 18.64 -22.81 8.14
CA SER A 228 17.48 -22.16 8.75
C SER A 228 17.60 -20.63 8.66
N ASP A 229 18.82 -20.10 8.74
CA ASP A 229 19.09 -18.67 8.62
C ASP A 229 19.32 -18.17 7.18
N ALA A 230 19.22 -19.05 6.17
CA ALA A 230 19.54 -18.69 4.79
C ALA A 230 18.54 -17.68 4.20
N ASP A 231 19.04 -16.70 3.43
CA ASP A 231 18.23 -15.62 2.86
C ASP A 231 17.63 -15.96 1.49
N SER A 232 18.12 -17.02 0.84
CA SER A 232 17.64 -17.41 -0.50
C SER A 232 17.52 -18.93 -0.69
N PRO A 233 16.61 -19.40 -1.57
CA PRO A 233 16.49 -20.82 -1.90
C PRO A 233 17.77 -21.42 -2.50
N GLU A 234 18.53 -20.63 -3.25
CA GLU A 234 19.80 -21.03 -3.88
C GLU A 234 20.89 -21.24 -2.84
N GLN A 235 20.97 -20.36 -1.84
CA GLN A 235 21.88 -20.54 -0.71
C GLN A 235 21.58 -21.84 0.05
N ILE A 236 20.30 -22.17 0.25
CA ILE A 236 19.90 -23.45 0.85
C ILE A 236 20.38 -24.63 0.02
N ASP A 237 20.26 -24.57 -1.31
CA ASP A 237 20.71 -25.65 -2.19
C ASP A 237 22.22 -25.86 -2.16
N VAL A 238 23.00 -24.77 -2.10
CA VAL A 238 24.45 -24.83 -1.92
C VAL A 238 24.82 -25.47 -0.59
N LEU A 239 24.14 -25.10 0.51
CA LEU A 239 24.39 -25.63 1.85
C LEU A 239 23.93 -27.09 2.03
N LYS A 240 22.97 -27.55 1.23
CA LYS A 240 22.44 -28.91 1.30
C LYS A 240 23.45 -29.98 0.88
N PHE A 241 24.33 -29.66 -0.08
CA PHE A 241 25.33 -30.60 -0.59
C PHE A 241 26.34 -31.06 0.49
N PRO A 242 27.07 -30.17 1.19
CA PRO A 242 27.97 -30.58 2.26
C PRO A 242 27.23 -31.27 3.41
N LEU A 243 26.01 -30.82 3.74
CA LEU A 243 25.17 -31.45 4.76
C LEU A 243 24.87 -32.92 4.43
N GLN A 244 24.45 -33.23 3.19
CA GLN A 244 24.19 -34.59 2.76
C GLN A 244 25.43 -35.48 2.82
N LYS A 245 26.60 -34.93 2.45
CA LYS A 245 27.88 -35.63 2.57
C LYS A 245 28.19 -35.95 4.04
N SER A 246 28.09 -34.97 4.93
CA SER A 246 28.34 -35.15 6.37
C SER A 246 27.38 -36.17 6.99
N LEU A 247 26.10 -36.17 6.58
CA LEU A 247 25.12 -37.14 7.06
C LEU A 247 25.44 -38.57 6.60
N LYS A 248 25.84 -38.75 5.32
CA LYS A 248 26.27 -40.03 4.80
C LYS A 248 27.52 -40.54 5.52
N GLU A 249 28.50 -39.67 5.74
CA GLU A 249 29.73 -40.02 6.45
C GLU A 249 29.42 -40.39 7.91
N LEU A 250 28.52 -39.68 8.58
CA LEU A 250 28.09 -40.01 9.94
C LEU A 250 27.40 -41.37 10.01
N TYR A 251 26.57 -41.70 9.01
CA TYR A 251 25.97 -43.03 8.88
C TYR A 251 27.04 -44.12 8.76
N GLU A 252 28.02 -43.94 7.86
CA GLU A 252 29.13 -44.89 7.66
C GLU A 252 29.95 -45.09 8.95
N VAL A 253 30.30 -43.99 9.64
CA VAL A 253 30.97 -44.02 10.94
C VAL A 253 30.15 -44.79 11.99
N SER A 254 28.82 -44.65 11.97
CA SER A 254 27.95 -45.36 12.90
C SER A 254 27.96 -46.88 12.75
N LEU A 255 28.43 -47.40 11.61
CA LEU A 255 28.52 -48.84 11.36
C LEU A 255 29.75 -49.48 12.00
N VAL A 256 30.84 -48.71 12.12
CA VAL A 256 32.18 -49.15 12.56
C VAL A 256 32.50 -48.84 14.03
N VAL A 257 31.67 -48.04 14.72
CA VAL A 257 31.82 -47.80 16.16
C VAL A 257 31.57 -49.08 17.00
N SER A 258 32.05 -49.07 18.25
CA SER A 258 31.87 -50.17 19.20
C SER A 258 30.40 -50.60 19.35
N LYS A 259 30.16 -51.88 19.65
CA LYS A 259 28.80 -52.47 19.77
C LYS A 259 27.88 -51.69 20.73
N ARG A 260 28.44 -51.13 21.82
CA ARG A 260 27.72 -50.31 22.80
C ARG A 260 27.35 -48.92 22.26
N ALA A 261 28.22 -48.30 21.47
CA ALA A 261 27.99 -46.99 20.85
C ALA A 261 27.06 -47.07 19.63
N LYS A 262 27.14 -48.16 18.85
CA LYS A 262 26.39 -48.38 17.60
C LYS A 262 24.89 -48.11 17.73
N ARG A 263 24.22 -48.73 18.71
CA ARG A 263 22.76 -48.54 18.89
C ARG A 263 22.38 -47.10 19.25
N ARG A 264 23.22 -46.42 20.03
CA ARG A 264 22.93 -45.05 20.47
C ARG A 264 23.18 -44.05 19.34
N LEU A 265 24.28 -44.22 18.61
CA LEU A 265 24.63 -43.38 17.46
C LEU A 265 23.64 -43.57 16.31
N ALA A 266 23.21 -44.80 16.02
CA ALA A 266 22.18 -45.06 15.00
C ALA A 266 20.87 -44.29 15.27
N LYS A 267 20.45 -44.19 16.54
CA LYS A 267 19.27 -43.38 16.92
C LYS A 267 19.49 -41.89 16.68
N GLN A 268 20.71 -41.38 16.90
CA GLN A 268 21.03 -39.97 16.63
C GLN A 268 21.11 -39.68 15.13
N VAL A 269 21.69 -40.59 14.34
CA VAL A 269 21.71 -40.49 12.88
C VAL A 269 20.28 -40.39 12.34
N ALA A 270 19.39 -41.29 12.76
CA ALA A 270 17.99 -41.24 12.34
C ALA A 270 17.28 -39.94 12.75
N ALA A 271 17.59 -39.38 13.92
CA ALA A 271 17.03 -38.11 14.38
C ALA A 271 17.52 -36.93 13.51
N LEU A 272 18.82 -36.86 13.19
CA LEU A 272 19.40 -35.81 12.35
C LEU A 272 18.97 -35.95 10.89
N GLU A 273 18.84 -37.18 10.39
CA GLU A 273 18.32 -37.46 9.05
C GLU A 273 16.89 -36.94 8.89
N GLY A 274 16.01 -37.17 9.89
CA GLY A 274 14.65 -36.64 9.89
C GLY A 274 14.55 -35.11 9.91
N LEU A 275 15.61 -34.40 10.30
CA LEU A 275 15.71 -32.93 10.26
C LEU A 275 16.28 -32.43 8.92
N THR A 276 17.00 -33.28 8.19
CA THR A 276 17.69 -32.97 6.94
C THR A 276 16.88 -33.35 5.71
N VAL A 277 16.13 -34.45 5.77
CA VAL A 277 15.40 -35.03 4.63
C VAL A 277 13.90 -35.10 4.94
N GLY A 278 13.08 -34.94 3.89
CA GLY A 278 11.63 -35.09 3.97
C GLY A 278 10.88 -33.75 4.05
N PRO A 279 9.54 -33.83 4.10
CA PRO A 279 8.66 -32.66 3.96
C PRO A 279 8.73 -31.71 5.17
N THR A 280 9.19 -32.18 6.33
CA THR A 280 9.37 -31.35 7.54
C THR A 280 10.84 -31.10 7.86
N SER A 281 11.73 -31.25 6.88
CA SER A 281 13.14 -30.89 7.05
C SER A 281 13.31 -29.37 7.14
N LEU A 282 14.35 -28.91 7.84
CA LEU A 282 14.62 -27.48 8.01
C LEU A 282 14.80 -26.77 6.66
N SER A 283 15.46 -27.43 5.69
CA SER A 283 15.60 -26.90 4.33
C SER A 283 14.27 -26.65 3.61
N VAL A 284 13.29 -27.55 3.75
CA VAL A 284 11.98 -27.42 3.11
C VAL A 284 11.14 -26.36 3.84
N ILE A 285 11.20 -26.34 5.17
CA ILE A 285 10.50 -25.34 6.00
C ILE A 285 10.97 -23.94 5.62
N ARG A 286 12.29 -23.71 5.60
CA ARG A 286 12.85 -22.40 5.25
C ARG A 286 12.53 -22.00 3.81
N LYS A 287 12.62 -22.92 2.84
CA LYS A 287 12.19 -22.64 1.45
C LYS A 287 10.71 -22.24 1.36
N ASN A 288 9.84 -22.90 2.13
CA ASN A 288 8.43 -22.55 2.17
C ASN A 288 8.21 -21.16 2.80
N GLU A 289 8.97 -20.80 3.83
CA GLU A 289 8.93 -19.45 4.41
C GLU A 289 9.35 -18.39 3.37
N LEU A 290 10.50 -18.59 2.72
CA LEU A 290 11.02 -17.68 1.68
C LEU A 290 10.03 -17.52 0.52
N ALA A 291 9.37 -18.60 0.10
CA ALA A 291 8.35 -18.54 -0.96
C ALA A 291 7.12 -17.73 -0.54
N VAL A 292 6.72 -17.79 0.73
CA VAL A 292 5.62 -16.98 1.27
C VAL A 292 6.03 -15.51 1.40
N ILE A 293 7.27 -15.24 1.84
CA ILE A 293 7.83 -13.88 1.89
C ILE A 293 7.84 -13.26 0.49
N ALA A 294 8.34 -13.97 -0.52
CA ALA A 294 8.38 -13.48 -1.89
C ALA A 294 6.98 -13.15 -2.44
N GLN A 295 5.97 -13.99 -2.17
CA GLN A 295 4.57 -13.70 -2.55
C GLN A 295 4.03 -12.45 -1.84
N ALA A 296 4.34 -12.27 -0.56
CA ALA A 296 3.92 -11.10 0.21
C ALA A 296 4.58 -9.82 -0.33
N GLU A 297 5.88 -9.86 -0.65
CA GLU A 297 6.61 -8.74 -1.26
C GLU A 297 6.06 -8.37 -2.65
N GLU A 298 5.67 -9.36 -3.45
CA GLU A 298 5.01 -9.13 -4.74
C GLU A 298 3.69 -8.38 -4.57
N LEU A 299 2.83 -8.78 -3.62
CA LEU A 299 1.58 -8.08 -3.32
C LEU A 299 1.83 -6.64 -2.84
N LEU A 300 2.84 -6.42 -2.00
CA LEU A 300 3.24 -5.07 -1.58
C LEU A 300 3.67 -4.22 -2.77
N ALA A 301 4.46 -4.77 -3.69
CA ALA A 301 4.87 -4.07 -4.92
C ALA A 301 3.68 -3.78 -5.85
N VAL A 302 2.71 -4.70 -5.95
CA VAL A 302 1.45 -4.49 -6.68
C VAL A 302 0.67 -3.33 -6.04
N ASN A 303 0.51 -3.30 -4.72
CA ASN A 303 -0.20 -2.22 -4.03
C ASN A 303 0.46 -0.85 -4.23
N VAL A 304 1.79 -0.78 -4.25
CA VAL A 304 2.51 0.46 -4.59
C VAL A 304 2.22 0.90 -6.03
N ARG A 305 2.14 -0.02 -6.99
CA ARG A 305 1.78 0.32 -8.39
C ARG A 305 0.32 0.77 -8.49
N LEU A 306 -0.61 0.05 -7.85
CA LEU A 306 -2.03 0.40 -7.82
C LEU A 306 -2.25 1.79 -7.20
N SER A 307 -1.57 2.09 -6.08
CA SER A 307 -1.62 3.43 -5.48
C SER A 307 -1.18 4.52 -6.45
N LYS A 308 -0.13 4.30 -7.26
CA LYS A 308 0.30 5.29 -8.27
C LYS A 308 -0.73 5.46 -9.39
N PHE A 309 -1.33 4.37 -9.86
CA PHE A 309 -2.39 4.44 -10.88
C PHE A 309 -3.63 5.16 -10.35
N LEU A 310 -4.00 4.90 -9.09
CA LEU A 310 -5.05 5.61 -8.38
C LEU A 310 -4.76 7.11 -8.32
N THR A 311 -3.57 7.53 -7.86
CA THR A 311 -3.19 8.95 -7.79
C THR A 311 -3.30 9.62 -9.15
N ASN A 312 -2.80 9.00 -10.21
CA ASN A 312 -2.91 9.54 -11.58
C ASN A 312 -4.37 9.71 -12.02
N ARG A 313 -5.25 8.78 -11.63
CA ARG A 313 -6.66 8.84 -12.01
C ARG A 313 -7.43 9.88 -11.19
N VAL A 314 -7.11 10.01 -9.92
CA VAL A 314 -7.59 11.09 -9.06
C VAL A 314 -7.13 12.46 -9.60
N ASP A 315 -5.88 12.60 -10.02
CA ASP A 315 -5.37 13.83 -10.62
C ASP A 315 -6.13 14.21 -11.89
N PHE A 316 -6.48 13.23 -12.72
CA PHE A 316 -7.35 13.46 -13.88
C PHE A 316 -8.71 14.04 -13.45
N LEU A 317 -9.38 13.44 -12.46
CA LEU A 317 -10.67 13.91 -11.95
C LEU A 317 -10.57 15.32 -11.34
N VAL A 318 -9.53 15.58 -10.55
CA VAL A 318 -9.27 16.89 -9.94
C VAL A 318 -9.00 17.96 -11.01
N ASN A 319 -8.22 17.63 -12.04
CA ASN A 319 -7.93 18.56 -13.13
C ASN A 319 -9.17 18.84 -13.99
N ARG A 320 -10.06 17.86 -14.17
CA ARG A 320 -11.37 18.07 -14.81
C ARG A 320 -12.25 19.00 -13.98
N ALA A 321 -12.37 18.75 -12.68
CA ALA A 321 -13.10 19.64 -11.79
C ALA A 321 -12.55 21.08 -11.82
N LYS A 322 -11.22 21.26 -11.83
CA LYS A 322 -10.59 22.58 -12.00
C LYS A 322 -10.93 23.24 -13.34
N SER A 323 -10.86 22.49 -14.44
CA SER A 323 -11.20 23.01 -15.78
C SER A 323 -12.66 23.44 -15.86
N ASP A 324 -13.58 22.69 -15.24
CA ASP A 324 -15.00 23.03 -15.23
C ASP A 324 -15.29 24.26 -14.36
N ILE A 325 -14.56 24.44 -13.25
CA ILE A 325 -14.59 25.66 -12.44
C ILE A 325 -14.11 26.86 -13.25
N GLU A 326 -13.02 26.72 -14.00
CA GLU A 326 -12.49 27.78 -14.85
C GLU A 326 -13.46 28.17 -15.97
N LYS A 327 -14.05 27.19 -16.67
CA LYS A 327 -15.09 27.42 -17.68
C LYS A 327 -16.31 28.13 -17.09
N ALA A 328 -16.77 27.70 -15.92
CA ALA A 328 -17.91 28.31 -15.25
C ALA A 328 -17.61 29.76 -14.81
N ASN A 329 -16.39 30.04 -14.34
CA ASN A 329 -15.94 31.40 -14.03
C ASN A 329 -15.86 32.29 -15.28
N LEU A 330 -15.30 31.78 -16.39
CA LEU A 330 -15.24 32.52 -17.66
C LEU A 330 -16.64 32.83 -18.21
N GLN A 331 -17.56 31.86 -18.14
CA GLN A 331 -18.96 32.05 -18.53
C GLN A 331 -19.65 33.10 -17.65
N ALA A 332 -19.49 33.02 -16.32
CA ALA A 332 -20.04 34.00 -15.39
C ALA A 332 -19.50 35.41 -15.65
N ALA A 333 -18.20 35.55 -15.93
CA ALA A 333 -17.57 36.83 -16.27
C ALA A 333 -18.11 37.40 -17.61
N ALA A 334 -18.24 36.56 -18.65
CA ALA A 334 -18.81 36.97 -19.93
C ALA A 334 -20.26 37.47 -19.77
N ILE A 335 -21.09 36.73 -19.02
CA ILE A 335 -22.47 37.11 -18.68
C ILE A 335 -22.50 38.45 -17.92
N GLN A 336 -21.60 38.64 -16.95
CA GLN A 336 -21.52 39.88 -16.20
C GLN A 336 -21.18 41.08 -17.09
N THR A 337 -20.26 40.91 -18.06
CA THR A 337 -19.94 41.98 -19.02
C THR A 337 -21.10 42.31 -19.96
N LEU A 338 -21.82 41.30 -20.44
CA LEU A 338 -23.00 41.48 -21.27
C LEU A 338 -24.10 42.25 -20.51
N ASN A 339 -24.43 41.82 -19.30
CA ASN A 339 -25.45 42.46 -18.48
C ASN A 339 -25.04 43.88 -18.06
N ARG A 340 -23.76 44.11 -17.76
CA ARG A 340 -23.24 45.47 -17.53
C ARG A 340 -23.46 46.37 -18.74
N ASN A 341 -23.15 45.88 -19.94
CA ASN A 341 -23.32 46.65 -21.17
C ASN A 341 -24.80 46.94 -21.44
N ILE A 342 -25.70 45.95 -21.25
CA ILE A 342 -27.15 46.14 -21.35
C ILE A 342 -27.64 47.20 -20.36
N LEU A 343 -27.20 47.17 -19.10
CA LEU A 343 -27.57 48.16 -18.10
C LEU A 343 -27.07 49.57 -18.47
N ILE A 344 -25.83 49.70 -18.92
CA ILE A 344 -25.28 50.98 -19.41
C ILE A 344 -26.10 51.50 -20.59
N SER A 345 -26.45 50.64 -21.55
CA SER A 345 -27.29 51.01 -22.69
C SER A 345 -28.68 51.47 -22.25
N ILE A 346 -29.32 50.78 -21.31
CA ILE A 346 -30.63 51.15 -20.76
C ILE A 346 -30.56 52.52 -20.04
N VAL A 347 -29.52 52.75 -19.23
CA VAL A 347 -29.32 54.03 -18.53
C VAL A 347 -29.04 55.16 -19.53
N ALA A 348 -28.19 54.92 -20.54
CA ALA A 348 -27.91 55.91 -21.58
C ALA A 348 -29.17 56.26 -22.38
N LEU A 349 -29.96 55.25 -22.79
CA LEU A 349 -31.24 55.43 -23.48
C LEU A 349 -32.26 56.19 -22.62
N SER A 350 -32.32 55.92 -21.31
CA SER A 350 -33.25 56.62 -20.41
C SER A 350 -32.87 58.09 -20.22
N LEU A 351 -31.57 58.39 -20.09
CA LEU A 351 -31.06 59.77 -20.01
C LEU A 351 -31.32 60.54 -21.31
N VAL A 352 -31.04 59.93 -22.47
CA VAL A 352 -31.32 60.54 -23.78
C VAL A 352 -32.82 60.78 -23.96
N SER A 353 -33.66 59.81 -23.60
CA SER A 353 -35.12 59.95 -23.66
C SER A 353 -35.61 61.09 -22.76
N SER A 354 -35.13 61.15 -21.52
CA SER A 354 -35.44 62.24 -20.57
C SER A 354 -35.05 63.61 -21.12
N PHE A 355 -33.83 63.73 -21.68
CA PHE A 355 -33.36 64.97 -22.30
C PHE A 355 -34.22 65.36 -23.51
N LEU A 356 -34.54 64.43 -24.41
CA LEU A 356 -35.42 64.68 -25.55
C LEU A 356 -36.81 65.14 -25.11
N ILE A 357 -37.38 64.52 -24.06
CA ILE A 357 -38.68 64.91 -23.52
C ILE A 357 -38.62 66.36 -23.03
N VAL A 358 -37.64 66.72 -22.20
CA VAL A 358 -37.50 68.11 -21.70
C VAL A 358 -37.29 69.09 -22.85
N TRP A 359 -36.40 68.78 -23.78
CA TRP A 359 -36.05 69.67 -24.90
C TRP A 359 -37.22 69.90 -25.87
N LEU A 360 -37.88 68.82 -26.31
CA LEU A 360 -38.95 68.89 -27.30
C LEU A 360 -40.27 69.36 -26.68
N TYR A 361 -40.52 69.04 -25.41
CA TYR A 361 -41.75 69.44 -24.72
C TYR A 361 -41.68 70.84 -24.10
N VAL A 362 -40.66 71.13 -23.29
CA VAL A 362 -40.52 72.41 -22.59
C VAL A 362 -40.00 73.48 -23.55
N GLY A 363 -38.88 73.18 -24.23
CA GLY A 363 -38.17 74.14 -25.09
C GLY A 363 -38.97 74.53 -26.34
N ARG A 364 -39.54 73.54 -27.04
CA ARG A 364 -40.17 73.78 -28.35
C ARG A 364 -41.68 74.02 -28.29
N ASN A 365 -42.37 73.51 -27.27
CA ASN A 365 -43.84 73.52 -27.22
C ASN A 365 -44.43 74.43 -26.13
N LEU A 366 -43.72 74.61 -25.01
CA LEU A 366 -44.17 75.43 -23.89
C LEU A 366 -43.68 76.88 -24.01
N ILE A 367 -42.41 77.11 -24.35
CA ILE A 367 -41.87 78.46 -24.61
C ILE A 367 -42.50 79.08 -25.86
N ALA A 368 -42.69 78.31 -26.94
CA ALA A 368 -43.38 78.78 -28.14
C ALA A 368 -44.84 79.21 -27.91
N ARG A 369 -45.46 78.79 -26.78
CA ARG A 369 -46.81 79.19 -26.37
C ARG A 369 -46.85 80.30 -25.31
N LEU A 370 -45.73 80.58 -24.65
CA LEU A 370 -45.61 81.68 -23.67
C LEU A 370 -44.99 82.94 -24.31
N THR A 371 -44.38 82.80 -25.49
CA THR A 371 -43.78 83.90 -26.26
C THR A 371 -44.61 84.29 -27.50
N ALA A 372 -45.73 83.61 -27.72
CA ALA A 372 -46.78 83.97 -28.67
C ALA A 372 -48.03 84.35 -27.87
#